data_AF-A0A5N7ZU52-F1
#
_entry.id   AF-A0A5N7ZU52-F1
#
_cell.length_a   1.000
_cell.length_b   1.000
_cell.length_c   1.000
_cell.angle_alpha   90.00
_cell.angle_beta   90.00
_cell.angle_gamma   90.00
#
_symmetry.space_group_name_H-M   'P 1'
#
loop_
_entity.id
_entity.type
_entity.pdbx_description
1 polymer ?
#
loop_
_entity_poly.entity_id
_entity_poly.type
_entity_poly.pdbx_seq_one_letter_code
_entity_poly.pdbx_strand_id
1 'polypeptide(L)'
;MTYLVLARKWRPRSFDTLVGQDHVVRALTHALDTQRLHHAWLFTGTRGVGKTTLSRILAKSLNCETGITSKPCGVCRACTEIDAGRFVDYLELDAASNRGVEEMTQLLEQAVY
;
A
#
# COMPACT_ATOMS: atom_id res chain seq x y z
N MET A 1 -17.23 -8.39 -20.32
CA MET A 1 -16.23 -8.83 -19.32
C MET A 1 -14.89 -8.22 -19.66
N THR A 2 -14.42 -7.27 -18.88
CA THR A 2 -13.14 -6.57 -19.14
C THR A 2 -12.00 -7.52 -18.82
N TYR A 3 -11.19 -7.87 -19.83
CA TYR A 3 -10.04 -8.74 -19.67
C TYR A 3 -8.99 -8.07 -18.76
N LEU A 4 -8.76 -8.66 -17.58
CA LEU A 4 -7.76 -8.14 -16.64
C LEU A 4 -6.46 -8.95 -16.78
N VAL A 5 -5.34 -8.26 -16.97
CA VAL A 5 -4.02 -8.89 -17.04
C VAL A 5 -3.74 -9.67 -15.74
N LEU A 6 -3.16 -10.86 -15.85
CA LEU A 6 -2.88 -11.77 -14.73
C LEU A 6 -2.15 -11.08 -13.57
N ALA A 7 -1.19 -10.21 -13.88
CA ALA A 7 -0.43 -9.45 -12.89
C ALA A 7 -1.30 -8.53 -12.02
N ARG A 8 -2.44 -8.03 -12.54
CA ARG A 8 -3.42 -7.27 -11.75
C ARG A 8 -4.40 -8.19 -11.06
N LYS A 9 -4.82 -9.28 -11.72
CA LYS A 9 -5.78 -10.25 -11.16
C LYS A 9 -5.24 -10.94 -9.91
N TRP A 10 -3.96 -11.31 -9.93
CA TRP A 10 -3.29 -12.06 -8.87
C TRP A 10 -2.39 -11.18 -7.99
N ARG A 11 -2.55 -9.85 -8.02
CA ARG A 11 -1.80 -8.96 -7.13
C ARG A 11 -2.13 -9.35 -5.67
N PRO A 12 -1.14 -9.72 -4.85
CA PRO A 12 -1.35 -10.07 -3.44
C PRO A 12 -2.11 -8.97 -2.69
N ARG A 13 -3.03 -9.37 -1.82
CA ARG A 13 -3.88 -8.45 -1.06
C ARG A 13 -3.55 -8.42 0.42
N SER A 14 -2.70 -9.32 0.89
CA SER A 14 -2.33 -9.49 2.28
C SER A 14 -0.88 -9.99 2.37
N PHE A 15 -0.23 -9.82 3.53
CA PHE A 15 1.17 -10.19 3.67
C PHE A 15 1.41 -11.71 3.53
N ASP A 16 0.44 -12.55 3.89
CA ASP A 16 0.47 -14.01 3.78
C ASP A 16 0.38 -14.52 2.34
N THR A 17 -0.22 -13.72 1.44
CA THR A 17 -0.34 -14.06 0.01
C THR A 17 0.84 -13.54 -0.81
N LEU A 18 1.76 -12.80 -0.19
CA LEU A 18 2.99 -12.34 -0.83
C LEU A 18 3.99 -13.50 -0.88
N VAL A 19 4.47 -13.81 -2.09
CA VAL A 19 5.48 -14.85 -2.27
C VAL A 19 6.86 -14.26 -2.08
N GLY A 20 7.60 -14.80 -1.11
CA GLY A 20 8.94 -14.35 -0.75
C GLY A 20 8.96 -13.04 0.05
N GLN A 21 10.15 -12.47 0.24
CA GLN A 21 10.38 -11.26 1.07
C GLN A 21 10.06 -11.45 2.56
N ASP A 22 10.27 -12.66 3.11
CA ASP A 22 9.93 -13.02 4.50
C ASP A 22 10.51 -12.04 5.52
N HIS A 23 11.72 -11.53 5.29
CA HIS A 23 12.37 -10.56 6.17
C HIS A 23 11.63 -9.22 6.21
N VAL A 24 11.16 -8.71 5.07
CA VAL A 24 10.39 -7.45 4.99
C VAL A 24 9.02 -7.64 5.60
N VAL A 25 8.34 -8.73 5.28
CA VAL A 25 7.03 -9.06 5.83
C VAL A 25 7.10 -9.17 7.36
N ARG A 26 8.11 -9.86 7.89
CA ARG A 26 8.33 -9.98 9.33
C ARG A 26 8.56 -8.63 10.01
N ALA A 27 9.34 -7.74 9.39
CA ALA A 27 9.58 -6.41 9.94
C ALA A 27 8.30 -5.55 9.96
N LEU A 28 7.53 -5.56 8.88
CA LEU A 28 6.27 -4.79 8.78
C LEU A 28 5.20 -5.32 9.72
N THR A 29 5.01 -6.65 9.77
CA THR A 29 4.05 -7.29 10.67
C THR A 29 4.38 -6.99 12.13
N HIS A 30 5.65 -7.11 12.51
CA HIS A 30 6.10 -6.74 13.86
C HIS A 30 5.88 -5.26 14.18
N ALA A 31 6.16 -4.34 13.24
CA ALA A 31 5.91 -2.91 13.44
C ALA A 31 4.43 -2.59 13.64
N LEU A 32 3.54 -3.25 12.90
CA LEU A 32 2.08 -3.12 13.03
C LEU A 32 1.59 -3.69 14.37
N ASP A 33 2.03 -4.91 14.72
CA ASP A 33 1.60 -5.61 15.94
C ASP A 33 2.10 -4.91 17.21
N THR A 34 3.29 -4.30 17.16
CA THR A 34 3.86 -3.53 18.29
C THR A 34 3.49 -2.05 18.28
N GLN A 35 2.72 -1.59 17.29
CA GLN A 35 2.40 -0.18 17.04
C GLN A 35 3.62 0.76 16.99
N ARG A 36 4.77 0.24 16.56
CA ARG A 36 6.00 1.02 16.35
C ARG A 36 6.09 1.43 14.89
N LEU A 37 5.21 2.35 14.50
CA LEU A 37 5.05 2.79 13.12
C LEU A 37 5.96 3.99 12.81
N HIS A 38 6.72 3.88 11.72
CA HIS A 38 7.44 5.01 11.14
C HIS A 38 6.54 5.77 10.17
N HIS A 39 6.70 7.09 10.10
CA HIS A 39 5.95 7.98 9.21
C HIS A 39 6.36 7.85 7.73
N ALA A 40 7.56 7.33 7.46
CA ALA A 40 8.09 7.17 6.10
C ALA A 40 8.70 5.78 5.92
N TRP A 41 8.37 5.15 4.78
CA TRP A 41 8.86 3.83 4.39
C TRP A 41 9.42 3.89 2.97
N LEU A 42 10.68 3.48 2.80
CA LEU A 42 11.33 3.41 1.48
C LEU A 42 11.49 1.95 1.06
N PHE A 43 10.69 1.51 0.09
CA PHE A 43 10.83 0.19 -0.52
C PHE A 43 11.77 0.26 -1.72
N THR A 44 12.88 -0.48 -1.67
CA THR A 44 13.89 -0.53 -2.74
C THR A 44 13.89 -1.88 -3.45
N GLY A 45 14.48 -1.94 -4.65
CA GLY A 45 14.59 -3.17 -5.45
C GLY A 45 14.17 -3.00 -6.92
N THR A 46 14.37 -4.05 -7.73
CA THR A 46 14.11 -4.02 -9.17
C THR A 46 12.62 -3.93 -9.53
N ARG A 47 12.30 -3.58 -10.78
CA ARG A 47 10.90 -3.49 -11.24
C ARG A 47 10.23 -4.87 -11.14
N GLY A 48 9.00 -4.91 -10.62
CA GLY A 48 8.19 -6.14 -10.56
C GLY A 48 8.30 -6.95 -9.27
N VAL A 49 9.22 -6.64 -8.35
CA VAL A 49 9.42 -7.42 -7.09
C VAL A 49 8.34 -7.20 -6.02
N GLY A 50 7.30 -6.42 -6.30
CA GLY A 50 6.17 -6.23 -5.37
C GLY A 50 6.24 -4.98 -4.49
N LYS A 51 7.14 -4.01 -4.74
CA LYS A 51 7.27 -2.77 -3.94
C LYS A 51 5.95 -2.03 -3.73
N THR A 52 5.24 -1.69 -4.82
CA THR A 52 3.93 -1.01 -4.76
C THR A 52 2.87 -1.88 -4.10
N THR A 53 2.94 -3.20 -4.30
CA THR A 53 2.02 -4.14 -3.67
C THR A 53 2.18 -4.15 -2.15
N LEU A 54 3.42 -4.21 -1.65
CA LEU A 54 3.74 -4.11 -0.22
C LEU A 54 3.24 -2.80 0.38
N SER A 55 3.51 -1.67 -0.28
CA SER A 55 3.02 -0.35 0.13
C SER A 55 1.48 -0.33 0.25
N ARG A 56 0.77 -0.91 -0.73
CA ARG A 56 -0.70 -0.97 -0.71
C ARG A 56 -1.23 -1.88 0.41
N ILE A 57 -0.59 -3.02 0.67
CA ILE A 57 -0.96 -3.90 1.80
C ILE A 57 -0.74 -3.17 3.14
N LEU A 58 0.37 -2.44 3.28
CA LEU A 58 0.63 -1.61 4.46
C LEU A 58 -0.44 -0.52 4.63
N ALA A 59 -0.82 0.19 3.56
CA ALA A 59 -1.88 1.19 3.60
C ALA A 59 -3.23 0.58 4.08
N LYS A 60 -3.57 -0.62 3.61
CA LYS A 60 -4.77 -1.35 4.11
C LYS A 60 -4.65 -1.75 5.58
N SER A 61 -3.45 -2.15 5.99
CA SER A 61 -3.16 -2.55 7.37
C SER A 61 -3.31 -1.40 8.36
N LEU A 62 -3.01 -0.17 7.92
CA LEU A 62 -3.16 1.05 8.71
C LEU A 62 -4.61 1.57 8.73
N ASN A 63 -5.34 1.47 7.61
CA ASN A 63 -6.68 2.03 7.44
C ASN A 63 -7.82 1.02 7.66
N CYS A 64 -7.52 -0.20 8.11
CA CYS A 64 -8.55 -1.21 8.28
C CYS A 64 -9.54 -0.80 9.38
N GLU A 65 -10.84 -0.89 9.11
CA GLU A 65 -11.91 -0.59 10.09
C GLU A 65 -11.87 -1.49 11.33
N THR A 66 -11.22 -2.66 11.26
CA THR A 66 -10.97 -3.53 12.43
C THR A 66 -9.84 -3.01 13.33
N GLY A 67 -9.25 -1.85 12.99
CA GLY A 67 -8.07 -1.29 13.63
C GLY A 67 -6.77 -1.59 12.88
N ILE A 68 -5.68 -0.98 13.34
CA ILE A 68 -4.32 -1.21 12.81
C ILE A 68 -3.95 -2.67 13.04
N THR A 69 -3.66 -3.39 11.96
CA THR A 69 -3.39 -4.83 12.04
C THR A 69 -2.43 -5.30 10.95
N SER A 70 -1.60 -6.29 11.27
CA SER A 70 -0.82 -7.05 10.28
C SER A 70 -1.68 -7.90 9.33
N LYS A 71 -2.98 -8.07 9.59
CA LYS A 71 -3.89 -8.89 8.79
C LYS A 71 -5.13 -8.09 8.37
N PRO A 72 -5.02 -7.24 7.33
CA PRO A 72 -6.16 -6.45 6.87
C PRO A 72 -7.31 -7.38 6.43
N CYS A 73 -8.54 -7.06 6.81
CA CYS A 73 -9.68 -7.97 6.63
C CYS A 73 -10.07 -8.21 5.15
N GLY A 74 -9.71 -7.30 4.25
CA GLY A 74 -9.99 -7.42 2.81
C GLY A 74 -11.44 -7.18 2.41
N VAL A 75 -12.36 -6.96 3.36
CA VAL A 75 -13.80 -6.84 3.13
C VAL A 75 -14.40 -5.49 3.52
N CYS A 76 -13.74 -4.73 4.40
CA CYS A 76 -14.21 -3.41 4.80
C CYS A 76 -14.09 -2.38 3.67
N ARG A 77 -14.72 -1.21 3.84
CA ARG A 77 -14.73 -0.17 2.81
C ARG A 77 -13.31 0.30 2.51
N ALA A 78 -12.52 0.55 3.56
CA ALA A 78 -11.12 0.97 3.39
C ALA A 78 -10.30 -0.06 2.59
N CYS A 79 -10.37 -1.36 2.93
CA CYS A 79 -9.63 -2.39 2.21
C CYS A 79 -10.04 -2.51 0.74
N THR A 80 -11.34 -2.47 0.46
CA THR A 80 -11.87 -2.64 -0.89
C THR A 80 -11.64 -1.41 -1.77
N GLU A 81 -11.77 -0.21 -1.22
CA GLU A 81 -11.51 1.06 -1.91
C GLU A 81 -10.01 1.28 -2.17
N ILE A 82 -9.14 0.88 -1.24
CA ILE A 82 -7.68 0.93 -1.46
C ILE A 82 -7.30 -0.04 -2.57
N ASP A 83 -7.85 -1.26 -2.63
CA ASP A 83 -7.59 -2.18 -3.75
C ASP A 83 -8.13 -1.64 -5.09
N ALA A 84 -9.23 -0.89 -5.05
CA ALA A 84 -9.80 -0.21 -6.22
C ALA A 84 -9.07 1.11 -6.59
N GLY A 85 -8.17 1.62 -5.73
CA GLY A 85 -7.47 2.89 -5.92
C GLY A 85 -8.38 4.12 -5.85
N ARG A 86 -9.43 4.08 -5.03
CA ARG A 86 -10.40 5.19 -4.88
C ARG A 86 -10.67 5.55 -3.42
N PHE A 87 -9.78 5.16 -2.52
CA PHE A 87 -9.90 5.49 -1.10
C PHE A 87 -9.43 6.93 -0.88
N VAL A 88 -10.21 7.73 -0.15
CA VAL A 88 -10.00 9.17 0.00
C VAL A 88 -8.66 9.46 0.68
N ASP A 89 -8.33 8.72 1.74
CA ASP A 89 -7.12 8.95 2.53
C ASP A 89 -5.90 8.16 2.00
N TYR A 90 -5.95 7.70 0.74
CA TYR A 90 -4.85 6.99 0.09
C TYR A 90 -4.63 7.48 -1.33
N LEU A 91 -3.50 8.17 -1.52
CA LEU A 91 -3.05 8.67 -2.81
C LEU A 91 -1.84 7.86 -3.31
N GLU A 92 -1.98 7.21 -4.47
CA GLU A 92 -0.87 6.54 -5.17
C GLU A 92 -0.42 7.41 -6.34
N LEU A 93 0.78 8.00 -6.23
CA LEU A 93 1.38 8.84 -7.26
C LEU A 93 2.50 8.10 -8.00
N ASP A 94 2.47 8.13 -9.33
CA ASP A 94 3.60 7.71 -10.16
C ASP A 94 4.53 8.90 -10.42
N ALA A 95 5.64 8.97 -9.67
CA ALA A 95 6.66 10.00 -9.84
C ALA A 95 7.36 9.94 -11.22
N ALA A 96 7.30 8.81 -11.94
CA ALA A 96 7.87 8.73 -13.29
C ALA A 96 7.05 9.54 -14.30
N SER A 97 5.77 9.76 -14.03
CA SER A 97 4.83 10.55 -14.84
C SER A 97 4.60 11.97 -14.30
N ASN A 98 4.76 12.18 -12.99
CA ASN A 98 4.58 13.47 -12.31
C ASN A 98 5.95 13.97 -11.84
N ARG A 99 6.71 14.60 -12.76
CA ARG A 99 8.13 14.99 -12.53
C ARG A 99 8.28 16.46 -12.12
N GLY A 100 7.20 17.24 -12.16
CA GLY A 100 7.20 18.65 -11.83
C GLY A 100 7.34 18.87 -10.33
N VAL A 101 8.11 19.89 -9.95
CA VAL A 101 8.21 20.33 -8.55
C VAL A 101 6.85 20.84 -8.07
N GLU A 102 6.10 21.51 -8.93
CA GLU A 102 4.77 22.06 -8.62
C GLU A 102 3.77 20.96 -8.21
N GLU A 103 3.75 19.84 -8.93
CA GLU A 103 2.87 18.69 -8.65
C GLU A 103 3.16 18.08 -7.28
N MET A 104 4.45 17.96 -6.91
CA MET A 104 4.85 17.46 -5.59
C MET A 104 4.51 18.44 -4.47
N THR A 105 4.66 19.74 -4.70
CA THR A 105 4.28 20.78 -3.73
C THR A 105 2.78 20.76 -3.44
N GLN A 106 1.94 20.70 -4.48
CA GLN A 106 0.48 20.61 -4.31
C GLN A 106 0.08 19.35 -3.52
N LEU A 107 0.76 18.23 -3.76
CA LEU A 107 0.51 16.99 -3.02
C LEU A 107 0.87 17.11 -1.53
N LEU A 108 1.98 17.77 -1.21
CA LEU A 108 2.37 18.04 0.17
C LEU A 108 1.35 18.96 0.86
N GLU A 109 0.81 19.96 0.16
CA GLU A 109 -0.23 20.84 0.70
C GLU A 109 -1.53 20.08 0.98
N GLN A 110 -1.96 19.18 0.08
CA GLN A 110 -3.15 18.35 0.28
C GLN A 110 -3.02 17.38 1.45
N ALA A 111 -1.81 16.85 1.70
CA ALA A 111 -1.58 15.88 2.77
C ALA A 111 -1.59 16.48 4.20
N VAL A 112 -1.54 17.81 4.32
CA VAL A 112 -1.58 18.52 5.61
C VAL A 112 -3.01 18.67 6.14
N TYR A 113 -4.02 18.57 5.26
CA TYR A 113 -5.45 18.72 5.58
C TYR A 113 -6.17 17.37 5.64
#